data_AF-A0A5N8XGG9-F1
#
_entry.id   AF-A0A5N8XGG9-F1
#
_cell.length_a   1.000
_cell.length_b   1.000
_cell.length_c   1.000
_cell.angle_alpha   90.00
_cell.angle_beta   90.00
_cell.angle_gamma   90.00
#
_symmetry.space_group_name_H-M   'P 1'
#
loop_
_entity.id
_entity.type
_entity.pdbx_description
1 polymer ?
#
loop_
_entity_poly.entity_id
_entity_poly.type
_entity_poly.pdbx_seq_one_letter_code
_entity_poly.pdbx_strand_id
1 'polypeptide(L)'
;MITHAGPGQAFWDTVRKGADVAAAKDNIQLLYSADPNAGNQANLVQNAIDQKVDGIAITLAKPDAMKSVVAKAKAVSIPVVGLNSGTDKWKLDKQVVAAIKDGSLQFAIDQQPYLQGYLAVDSLWLYKNNGNYMGGGEAPVLTGPAFIDKSNIAAIEKFAANGTR
;
A
#
# COMPACT_ATOMS: atom_id res chain seq x y z
N MET A 1 7.35 -0.78 -6.95
CA MET A 1 6.59 -0.11 -5.87
C MET A 1 7.48 0.90 -5.17
N ILE A 2 6.99 2.12 -5.00
CA ILE A 2 7.72 3.25 -4.43
C ILE A 2 6.88 3.85 -3.29
N THR A 3 7.41 3.83 -2.08
CA THR A 3 6.68 4.30 -0.88
C THR A 3 7.38 5.47 -0.21
N HIS A 4 6.68 6.16 0.69
CA HIS A 4 7.26 7.18 1.57
C HIS A 4 7.72 6.60 2.92
N ALA A 5 8.03 5.30 2.96
CA ALA A 5 8.44 4.63 4.17
C ALA A 5 9.71 5.24 4.77
N GLY A 6 9.66 5.57 6.06
CA GLY A 6 10.86 5.84 6.86
C GLY A 6 11.46 4.55 7.43
N PRO A 7 12.71 4.59 7.91
CA PRO A 7 13.38 3.43 8.51
C PRO A 7 12.60 2.82 9.68
N GLY A 8 12.54 1.48 9.76
CA GLY A 8 12.01 0.74 10.91
C GLY A 8 10.49 0.78 11.10
N GLN A 9 9.72 1.15 10.08
CA GLN A 9 8.27 1.28 10.19
C GLN A 9 7.52 -0.02 9.79
N ALA A 10 7.04 -0.76 10.80
CA ALA A 10 6.33 -2.04 10.63
C ALA A 10 5.12 -2.00 9.68
N PHE A 11 4.44 -0.86 9.56
CA PHE A 11 3.35 -0.67 8.59
C PHE A 11 3.79 -0.99 7.15
N TRP A 12 4.96 -0.51 6.75
CA TRP A 12 5.48 -0.68 5.40
C TRP A 12 6.02 -2.08 5.16
N ASP A 13 6.42 -2.80 6.21
CA ASP A 13 6.73 -4.23 6.12
C ASP A 13 5.49 -5.04 5.73
N THR A 14 4.34 -4.73 6.35
CA THR A 14 3.07 -5.38 6.01
C THR A 14 2.58 -5.01 4.61
N VAL A 15 2.72 -3.75 4.18
CA VAL A 15 2.45 -3.33 2.78
C VAL A 15 3.33 -4.13 1.81
N ARG A 16 4.65 -4.18 2.06
CA ARG A 16 5.59 -4.94 1.21
C ARG A 16 5.21 -6.40 1.13
N LYS A 17 4.88 -7.03 2.27
CA LYS A 17 4.48 -8.43 2.29
C LYS A 17 3.28 -8.72 1.39
N GLY A 18 2.28 -7.84 1.39
CA GLY A 18 1.15 -7.95 0.47
C GLY A 18 1.56 -7.84 -0.99
N ALA A 19 2.43 -6.87 -1.30
CA ALA A 19 2.98 -6.66 -2.64
C ALA A 19 3.81 -7.86 -3.14
N ASP A 20 4.67 -8.42 -2.28
CA ASP A 20 5.51 -9.58 -2.58
C ASP A 20 4.65 -10.81 -2.90
N VAL A 21 3.57 -11.04 -2.15
CA VAL A 21 2.66 -12.16 -2.41
C VAL A 21 1.93 -12.01 -3.74
N ALA A 22 1.41 -10.81 -4.05
CA ALA A 22 0.81 -10.55 -5.36
C ALA A 22 1.82 -10.71 -6.51
N ALA A 23 3.04 -10.20 -6.31
CA ALA A 23 4.11 -10.33 -7.29
C ALA A 23 4.49 -11.79 -7.54
N ALA A 24 4.64 -12.58 -6.48
CA ALA A 24 4.96 -14.01 -6.58
C ALA A 24 3.83 -14.80 -7.28
N LYS A 25 2.56 -14.49 -6.98
CA LYS A 25 1.39 -15.13 -7.60
C LYS A 25 1.42 -15.03 -9.12
N ASP A 26 1.83 -13.87 -9.63
CA ASP A 26 1.76 -13.52 -11.06
C ASP A 26 3.15 -13.47 -11.74
N ASN A 27 4.20 -13.98 -11.08
CA ASN A 27 5.59 -13.99 -11.55
C ASN A 27 6.12 -12.60 -11.98
N ILE A 28 5.85 -11.58 -11.16
CA ILE A 28 6.25 -10.20 -11.37
C ILE A 28 7.58 -9.93 -10.67
N GLN A 29 8.54 -9.32 -11.37
CA GLN A 29 9.74 -8.78 -10.73
C GLN A 29 9.41 -7.49 -9.96
N LEU A 30 9.21 -7.61 -8.64
CA LEU A 30 8.93 -6.46 -7.81
C LEU A 30 10.21 -5.70 -7.46
N LEU A 31 10.36 -4.49 -8.00
CA LEU A 31 11.36 -3.51 -7.56
C LEU A 31 10.75 -2.65 -6.45
N TYR A 32 11.31 -2.68 -5.24
CA TYR A 32 10.87 -1.85 -4.12
C TYR A 32 11.90 -0.78 -3.77
N SER A 33 11.46 0.46 -3.61
CA SER A 33 12.24 1.56 -3.05
C SER A 33 11.39 2.47 -2.17
N ALA A 34 12.02 3.21 -1.27
CA ALA A 34 11.32 4.13 -0.38
C ALA A 34 12.18 5.31 0.05
N ASP A 35 11.56 6.47 0.21
CA ASP A 35 12.18 7.62 0.85
C ASP A 35 11.08 8.52 1.45
N PRO A 36 11.18 8.91 2.74
CA PRO A 36 10.18 9.78 3.36
C PRO A 36 10.26 11.23 2.86
N ASN A 37 11.36 11.67 2.25
CA ASN A 37 11.50 12.99 1.65
C ASN A 37 10.77 13.05 0.30
N ALA A 38 10.01 14.14 0.07
CA ALA A 38 9.17 14.27 -1.12
C ALA A 38 9.98 14.32 -2.43
N GLY A 39 11.08 15.08 -2.43
CA GLY A 39 11.93 15.24 -3.60
C GLY A 39 12.66 13.95 -3.94
N ASN A 40 13.18 13.27 -2.93
CA ASN A 40 13.83 11.98 -3.13
C ASN A 40 12.85 10.90 -3.60
N GLN A 41 11.65 10.85 -3.02
CA GLN A 41 10.60 9.94 -3.49
C GLN A 41 10.26 10.21 -4.97
N ALA A 42 10.16 11.47 -5.38
CA ALA A 42 9.94 11.83 -6.78
C ALA A 42 11.09 11.37 -7.68
N ASN A 43 12.34 11.49 -7.22
CA ASN A 43 13.50 11.00 -7.93
C ASN A 43 13.49 9.47 -8.08
N LEU A 44 13.01 8.72 -7.07
CA LEU A 44 12.81 7.28 -7.20
C LEU A 44 11.80 6.93 -8.29
N VAL A 45 10.74 7.73 -8.45
CA VAL A 45 9.76 7.56 -9.55
C VAL A 45 10.40 7.86 -10.89
N GLN A 46 11.18 8.94 -10.99
CA GLN A 46 11.93 9.26 -12.20
C GLN A 46 12.87 8.11 -12.58
N ASN A 47 13.61 7.56 -11.62
CA ASN A 47 14.49 6.41 -11.85
C ASN A 47 13.73 5.18 -12.38
N ALA A 48 12.53 4.92 -11.87
CA ALA A 48 11.70 3.82 -12.36
C ALA A 48 11.21 4.07 -13.81
N ILE A 49 10.85 5.31 -14.14
CA ILE A 49 10.52 5.72 -15.51
C ILE A 49 11.72 5.49 -16.44
N ASP A 50 12.91 5.93 -16.01
CA ASP A 50 14.14 5.81 -16.80
C ASP A 50 14.57 4.35 -17.00
N GLN A 51 14.28 3.48 -16.02
CA GLN A 51 14.41 2.02 -16.11
C GLN A 51 13.36 1.36 -17.02
N LYS A 52 12.37 2.12 -17.52
CA LYS A 52 11.29 1.63 -18.38
C LYS A 52 10.51 0.47 -17.75
N VAL A 53 10.20 0.58 -16.47
CA VAL A 53 9.39 -0.44 -15.77
C VAL A 53 7.99 -0.57 -16.40
N ASP A 54 7.39 -1.74 -16.23
CA ASP A 54 6.07 -2.06 -16.77
C ASP A 54 4.90 -1.37 -16.07
N GLY A 55 5.12 -0.86 -14.85
CA GLY A 55 4.10 -0.19 -14.05
C GLY A 55 4.67 0.31 -12.72
N ILE A 56 4.03 1.34 -12.16
CA ILE A 56 4.47 2.00 -10.93
C ILE A 56 3.34 2.02 -9.91
N ALA A 57 3.50 1.29 -8.80
CA ALA A 57 2.72 1.47 -7.59
C ALA A 57 3.39 2.54 -6.71
N ILE A 58 2.68 3.62 -6.36
CA ILE A 58 3.23 4.76 -5.63
C ILE A 58 2.36 5.22 -4.46
N THR A 59 2.97 5.53 -3.31
CA THR A 59 2.25 6.18 -2.21
C THR A 59 2.09 7.69 -2.41
N LEU A 60 0.93 8.25 -2.09
CA LEU A 60 0.58 9.65 -2.37
C LEU A 60 0.39 10.52 -1.11
N ALA A 61 1.26 10.38 -0.10
CA ALA A 61 1.26 11.27 1.08
C ALA A 61 1.61 12.73 0.76
N LYS A 62 2.30 12.98 -0.37
CA LYS A 62 2.75 14.31 -0.82
C LYS A 62 2.38 14.53 -2.29
N PRO A 63 1.07 14.64 -2.60
CA PRO A 63 0.57 14.57 -3.97
C PRO A 63 1.14 15.68 -4.87
N ASP A 64 1.34 16.89 -4.35
CA ASP A 64 1.91 18.01 -5.12
C ASP A 64 3.32 17.70 -5.65
N ALA A 65 4.15 17.04 -4.84
CA ALA A 65 5.50 16.63 -5.25
C ALA A 65 5.48 15.52 -6.30
N MET A 66 4.45 14.66 -6.29
CA MET A 66 4.36 13.52 -7.20
C MET A 66 3.72 13.88 -8.54
N LYS A 67 2.97 14.98 -8.63
CA LYS A 67 2.18 15.38 -9.80
C LYS A 67 3.00 15.40 -11.10
N SER A 68 4.19 16.00 -11.08
CA SER A 68 5.05 16.11 -12.27
C SER A 68 5.53 14.74 -12.75
N VAL A 69 6.05 13.91 -11.84
CA VAL A 69 6.61 12.60 -12.20
C VAL A 69 5.53 11.59 -12.61
N VAL A 70 4.33 11.66 -12.03
CA VAL A 70 3.18 10.87 -12.48
C VAL A 70 2.75 11.27 -13.89
N ALA A 71 2.72 12.57 -14.19
CA ALA A 71 2.43 13.04 -15.55
C ALA A 71 3.47 12.56 -16.57
N LYS A 72 4.76 12.52 -16.19
CA LYS A 72 5.83 11.97 -17.03
C LYS A 72 5.64 10.47 -17.29
N ALA A 73 5.36 9.67 -16.26
CA ALA A 73 5.10 8.24 -16.41
C ALA A 73 3.95 7.99 -17.40
N LYS A 74 2.86 8.74 -17.27
CA LYS A 74 1.72 8.69 -18.21
C LYS A 74 2.12 9.07 -19.63
N ALA A 75 2.95 10.11 -19.81
CA ALA A 75 3.41 10.56 -21.13
C ALA A 75 4.23 9.50 -21.87
N VAL A 76 4.90 8.60 -21.14
CA VAL A 76 5.64 7.45 -21.70
C VAL A 76 4.88 6.13 -21.57
N SER A 77 3.56 6.18 -21.32
CA SER A 77 2.66 5.02 -21.24
C SER A 77 3.00 3.99 -20.15
N ILE A 78 3.62 4.42 -19.05
CA ILE A 78 3.80 3.58 -17.86
C ILE A 78 2.58 3.76 -16.95
N PRO A 79 1.78 2.70 -16.69
CA PRO A 79 0.62 2.80 -15.80
C PRO A 79 1.08 3.07 -14.36
N VAL A 80 0.34 3.95 -13.68
CA VAL A 80 0.61 4.33 -12.28
C VAL A 80 -0.62 4.05 -11.44
N VAL A 81 -0.46 3.34 -10.34
CA VAL A 81 -1.49 3.16 -9.31
C VAL A 81 -1.07 3.83 -8.01
N GLY A 82 -1.97 4.61 -7.43
CA GLY A 82 -1.81 5.23 -6.13
C GLY A 82 -2.26 4.28 -5.01
N LEU A 83 -1.50 4.22 -3.91
CA LEU A 83 -1.90 3.57 -2.67
C LEU A 83 -1.63 4.51 -1.48
N ASN A 84 -2.26 4.26 -0.34
CA ASN A 84 -2.05 5.04 0.88
C ASN A 84 -2.22 6.57 0.65
N SER A 85 -3.39 6.97 0.12
CA SER A 85 -3.68 8.36 -0.28
C SER A 85 -4.54 9.12 0.75
N GLY A 86 -4.75 8.59 1.96
CA GLY A 86 -5.62 9.22 2.98
C GLY A 86 -5.56 8.66 4.42
N THR A 87 -5.44 9.58 5.38
CA THR A 87 -5.55 9.54 6.86
C THR A 87 -4.61 8.63 7.67
N ASP A 88 -3.49 9.19 8.11
CA ASP A 88 -2.38 8.51 8.82
C ASP A 88 -2.61 8.15 10.30
N LYS A 89 -3.84 8.21 10.81
CA LYS A 89 -4.04 8.35 12.27
C LYS A 89 -4.05 7.06 13.09
N TRP A 90 -4.17 5.86 12.50
CA TRP A 90 -4.44 4.63 13.27
C TRP A 90 -3.82 3.39 12.63
N LYS A 91 -3.09 2.61 13.43
CA LYS A 91 -2.43 1.36 13.04
C LYS A 91 -2.84 0.25 14.02
N LEU A 92 -3.15 -0.93 13.50
CA LEU A 92 -3.29 -2.13 14.31
C LEU A 92 -1.90 -2.75 14.51
N ASP A 93 -1.52 -3.03 15.75
CA ASP A 93 -0.31 -3.77 16.08
C ASP A 93 -0.54 -4.70 17.28
N LYS A 94 0.49 -5.45 17.69
CA LYS A 94 0.40 -6.40 18.80
C LYS A 94 -0.05 -5.75 20.12
N GLN A 95 0.31 -4.50 20.36
CA GLN A 95 -0.06 -3.79 21.59
C GLN A 95 -1.53 -3.36 21.55
N VAL A 96 -2.01 -2.90 20.39
CA VAL A 96 -3.42 -2.56 20.18
C VAL A 96 -4.32 -3.80 20.31
N VAL A 97 -3.88 -4.95 19.81
CA VAL A 97 -4.60 -6.24 19.96
C VAL A 97 -4.74 -6.62 21.44
N ALA A 98 -3.66 -6.51 22.21
CA ALA A 98 -3.68 -6.81 23.65
C ALA A 98 -4.63 -5.85 24.41
N ALA A 99 -4.55 -4.55 24.12
CA ALA A 99 -5.38 -3.53 24.76
C ALA A 99 -6.90 -3.70 24.46
N ILE A 100 -7.27 -4.18 23.27
CA ILE A 100 -8.67 -4.49 22.96
C ILE A 100 -9.15 -5.69 23.79
N LYS A 101 -8.31 -6.72 23.94
CA LYS A 101 -8.67 -7.93 24.67
C LYS A 101 -8.85 -7.69 26.16
N ASP A 102 -7.91 -6.98 26.79
CA ASP A 102 -7.99 -6.67 28.22
C ASP A 102 -9.00 -5.56 28.54
N GLY A 103 -9.51 -4.85 27.52
CA GLY A 103 -10.54 -3.82 27.65
C GLY A 103 -10.02 -2.42 27.95
N SER A 104 -8.70 -2.21 27.96
CA SER A 104 -8.09 -0.89 28.06
C SER A 104 -8.28 -0.05 26.79
N LEU A 105 -8.58 -0.68 25.65
CA LEU A 105 -9.02 -0.03 24.41
C LEU A 105 -10.36 -0.61 23.92
N GLN A 106 -11.31 0.25 23.54
CA GLN A 106 -12.66 -0.20 23.13
C GLN A 106 -12.71 -0.66 21.68
N PHE A 107 -12.00 0.04 20.79
CA PHE A 107 -11.90 -0.28 19.38
C PHE A 107 -10.63 0.30 18.76
N ALA A 108 -10.23 -0.25 17.61
CA ALA A 108 -9.21 0.30 16.73
C ALA A 108 -9.72 0.41 15.31
N ILE A 109 -9.12 1.31 14.53
CA ILE A 109 -9.37 1.47 13.11
C ILE A 109 -8.24 0.80 12.33
N ASP A 110 -8.58 -0.17 11.49
CA ASP A 110 -7.64 -0.87 10.62
C ASP A 110 -7.75 -0.34 9.18
N GLN A 111 -6.58 -0.08 8.58
CA GLN A 111 -6.43 0.40 7.19
C GLN A 111 -6.00 -0.71 6.22
N GLN A 112 -5.81 -1.94 6.72
CA GLN A 112 -5.39 -3.13 6.00
C GLN A 112 -4.17 -2.89 5.10
N PRO A 113 -2.99 -2.54 5.66
CA PRO A 113 -1.77 -2.26 4.88
C PRO A 113 -1.39 -3.41 3.93
N TYR A 114 -1.59 -4.65 4.35
CA TYR A 114 -1.34 -5.82 3.50
C TYR A 114 -2.16 -5.74 2.20
N LEU A 115 -3.45 -5.40 2.33
CA LEU A 115 -4.35 -5.28 1.19
C LEU A 115 -3.94 -4.12 0.27
N GLN A 116 -3.47 -3.00 0.84
CA GLN A 116 -2.96 -1.87 0.05
C GLN A 116 -1.77 -2.29 -0.84
N GLY A 117 -0.82 -3.04 -0.29
CA GLY A 117 0.33 -3.54 -1.07
C GLY A 117 -0.06 -4.57 -2.12
N TYR A 118 -0.90 -5.54 -1.73
CA TYR A 118 -1.38 -6.60 -2.62
C TYR A 118 -2.15 -6.04 -3.82
N LEU A 119 -3.17 -5.21 -3.58
CA LEU A 119 -4.00 -4.66 -4.64
C LEU A 119 -3.24 -3.68 -5.54
N ALA A 120 -2.22 -2.99 -5.03
CA ALA A 120 -1.40 -2.11 -5.86
C ALA A 120 -0.63 -2.90 -6.94
N VAL A 121 -0.11 -4.09 -6.62
CA VAL A 121 0.54 -4.94 -7.62
C VAL A 121 -0.48 -5.64 -8.52
N ASP A 122 -1.51 -6.24 -7.92
CA ASP A 122 -2.53 -7.02 -8.64
C ASP A 122 -3.31 -6.16 -9.65
N SER A 123 -3.63 -4.92 -9.28
CA SER A 123 -4.32 -3.98 -10.17
C SER A 123 -3.52 -3.63 -11.43
N LEU A 124 -2.20 -3.46 -11.31
CA LEU A 124 -1.32 -3.23 -12.46
C LEU A 124 -1.24 -4.47 -13.35
N TRP A 125 -1.17 -5.66 -12.76
CA TRP A 125 -1.19 -6.91 -13.51
C TRP A 125 -2.50 -7.09 -14.28
N LEU A 126 -3.64 -6.91 -13.62
CA LEU A 126 -4.97 -6.99 -14.22
C LEU A 126 -5.13 -5.98 -15.37
N TYR A 127 -4.68 -4.75 -15.16
CA TYR A 127 -4.72 -3.72 -16.19
C TYR A 127 -3.87 -4.09 -17.40
N LYS A 128 -2.62 -4.53 -17.18
CA LYS A 128 -1.70 -4.84 -18.26
C LYS A 128 -2.13 -6.07 -19.07
N ASN A 129 -2.68 -7.09 -18.42
CA ASN A 129 -3.00 -8.36 -19.09
C ASN A 129 -4.41 -8.41 -19.68
N ASN A 130 -5.36 -7.64 -19.16
CA ASN A 130 -6.75 -7.73 -19.59
C ASN A 130 -7.52 -6.39 -19.54
N GLY A 131 -6.81 -5.25 -19.37
CA GLY A 131 -7.41 -3.92 -19.37
C GLY A 131 -8.37 -3.65 -18.21
N ASN A 132 -8.35 -4.47 -17.15
CA ASN A 132 -9.28 -4.31 -16.03
C ASN A 132 -8.84 -3.20 -15.06
N TYR A 133 -9.82 -2.53 -14.48
CA TYR A 133 -9.62 -1.53 -13.43
C TYR A 133 -10.43 -1.92 -12.19
N MET A 134 -9.86 -1.64 -11.01
CA MET A 134 -10.59 -1.75 -9.75
C MET A 134 -11.27 -0.42 -9.41
N GLY A 135 -12.35 -0.46 -8.60
CA GLY A 135 -13.09 0.75 -8.21
C GLY A 135 -13.87 1.41 -9.36
N GLY A 136 -14.12 0.68 -10.45
CA GLY A 136 -14.82 1.20 -11.64
C GLY A 136 -14.02 2.23 -12.44
N GLY A 137 -12.74 2.45 -12.12
CA GLY A 137 -11.89 3.46 -12.77
C GLY A 137 -12.11 4.90 -12.28
N GLU A 138 -13.09 5.13 -11.41
CA GLU A 138 -13.47 6.47 -10.95
C GLU A 138 -13.41 6.61 -9.42
N ALA A 139 -13.63 5.52 -8.68
CA ALA A 139 -13.63 5.52 -7.22
C ALA A 139 -12.38 4.84 -6.65
N PRO A 140 -11.89 5.27 -5.47
CA PRO A 140 -10.82 4.58 -4.79
C PRO A 140 -11.26 3.18 -4.34
N VAL A 141 -10.32 2.24 -4.35
CA VAL A 141 -10.53 0.93 -3.73
C VAL A 141 -10.31 1.06 -2.22
N LEU A 142 -11.38 0.95 -1.45
CA LEU A 142 -11.32 1.09 0.01
C LEU A 142 -10.71 -0.16 0.64
N THR A 143 -9.67 0.04 1.46
CA THR A 143 -9.09 -1.01 2.33
C THR A 143 -9.33 -0.72 3.81
N GLY A 144 -10.14 0.30 4.12
CA GLY A 144 -10.46 0.75 5.46
C GLY A 144 -11.23 2.08 5.44
N PRO A 145 -11.69 2.57 6.61
CA PRO A 145 -11.47 1.99 7.93
C PRO A 145 -12.33 0.74 8.19
N ALA A 146 -11.75 -0.28 8.81
CA ALA A 146 -12.48 -1.38 9.45
C ALA A 146 -12.37 -1.28 10.98
N PHE A 147 -13.50 -1.35 11.69
CA PHE A 147 -13.51 -1.31 13.16
C PHE A 147 -13.15 -2.67 13.73
N ILE A 148 -12.13 -2.69 14.59
CA ILE A 148 -11.67 -3.87 15.32
C ILE A 148 -12.02 -3.67 16.79
N ASP A 149 -12.77 -4.60 17.37
CA ASP A 149 -13.22 -4.57 18.76
C ASP A 149 -13.29 -5.99 19.33
N LYS A 150 -13.79 -6.13 20.57
CA LYS A 150 -13.89 -7.43 21.24
C LYS A 150 -14.72 -8.48 20.47
N SER A 151 -15.67 -8.06 19.65
CA SER A 151 -16.52 -8.98 18.88
C SER A 151 -15.74 -9.70 17.77
N ASN A 152 -14.69 -9.09 17.22
CA ASN A 152 -13.98 -9.61 16.06
C ASN A 152 -12.47 -9.82 16.27
N ILE A 153 -11.88 -9.33 17.37
CA ILE A 153 -10.43 -9.38 17.63
C ILE A 153 -9.83 -10.80 17.60
N ALA A 154 -10.58 -11.80 18.07
CA ALA A 154 -10.12 -13.19 18.07
C ALA A 154 -9.86 -13.73 16.66
N ALA A 155 -10.66 -13.32 15.67
CA ALA A 155 -10.45 -13.71 14.28
C ALA A 155 -9.25 -12.99 13.64
N ILE A 156 -8.95 -11.78 14.10
CA ILE A 156 -7.89 -10.92 13.54
C ILE A 156 -6.50 -11.25 14.10
N GLU A 157 -6.42 -11.63 15.38
CA GLU A 157 -5.15 -11.86 16.08
C GLU A 157 -4.19 -12.78 15.32
N LYS A 158 -4.68 -13.90 14.78
CA LYS A 158 -3.83 -14.85 14.03
C LYS A 158 -3.16 -14.20 12.81
N PHE A 159 -3.84 -13.27 12.16
CA PHE A 159 -3.32 -12.58 10.98
C PHE A 159 -2.34 -11.47 11.38
N ALA A 160 -2.60 -10.80 12.51
CA ALA A 160 -1.69 -9.80 13.07
C ALA A 160 -0.40 -10.43 13.59
N ALA A 161 -0.49 -11.60 14.24
CA ALA A 161 0.66 -12.38 14.67
C ALA A 161 1.56 -12.79 13.49
N ASN A 162 0.97 -13.04 12.32
CA ASN A 162 1.67 -13.38 11.09
C ASN A 162 2.19 -12.16 10.32
N GLY A 163 2.01 -10.94 10.82
CA GLY A 163 2.42 -9.70 10.13
C GLY A 163 1.69 -9.50 8.80
N THR A 164 0.46 -9.99 8.69
CA THR A 164 -0.44 -9.84 7.51
C THR A 164 -1.63 -8.93 7.81
N ARG A 165 -1.72 -8.43 9.03
CA ARG A 165 -2.70 -7.49 9.55
C ARG A 165 -2.06 -6.59 10.58
#